data_AF-A0A0N0ZRD1-F1
#
_entry.id   AF-A0A0N0ZRD1-F1
#
_cell.length_a   1.000
_cell.length_b   1.000
_cell.length_c   1.000
_cell.angle_alpha   90.00
_cell.angle_beta   90.00
_cell.angle_gamma   90.00
#
_symmetry.space_group_name_H-M   'P 1'
#
loop_
_entity.id
_entity.type
_entity.pdbx_description
1 polymer ?
#
loop_
_entity_poly.entity_id
_entity_poly.type
_entity_poly.pdbx_seq_one_letter_code
_entity_poly.pdbx_strand_id
1 'polypeptide(L)'
;MAAWEALLEEAQAYATRVRETLGEARVYLYGSVARGSFNLESDIDLLVVSPHLPKDPLERFLFLQGLNPGRVEAKGLTPEEFAQAMAKGALWWLEGALEL
;
A
#
# COMPACT_ATOMS: atom_id res chain seq x y z
N MET A 1 14.48 -16.99 0.80
CA MET A 1 15.03 -15.62 0.91
C MET A 1 14.80 -14.85 -0.39
N ALA A 2 15.35 -15.30 -1.53
CA ALA A 2 15.15 -14.65 -2.84
C ALA A 2 13.70 -14.31 -3.23
N ALA A 3 12.73 -15.17 -2.90
CA ALA A 3 11.32 -14.92 -3.24
C ALA A 3 10.68 -13.76 -2.45
N TRP A 4 11.03 -13.61 -1.17
CA TRP A 4 10.53 -12.49 -0.36
C TRP A 4 11.17 -11.18 -0.82
N GLU A 5 12.47 -11.21 -1.10
CA GLU A 5 13.23 -10.07 -1.61
C GLU A 5 12.62 -9.54 -2.92
N ALA A 6 12.28 -10.43 -3.86
CA ALA A 6 11.62 -10.05 -5.10
C ALA A 6 10.25 -9.37 -4.88
N LEU A 7 9.42 -9.89 -3.96
CA LEU A 7 8.14 -9.27 -3.62
C LEU A 7 8.31 -7.92 -2.93
N LEU A 8 9.34 -7.79 -2.07
CA LEU A 8 9.68 -6.54 -1.42
C LEU A 8 10.17 -5.50 -2.43
N GLU A 9 11.01 -5.91 -3.39
CA GLU A 9 11.47 -5.05 -4.48
C GLU A 9 10.28 -4.57 -5.34
N GLU A 10 9.33 -5.44 -5.66
CA GLU A 10 8.11 -5.06 -6.38
C GLU A 10 7.26 -4.05 -5.58
N ALA A 11 7.11 -4.28 -4.26
CA ALA A 11 6.42 -3.36 -3.36
C ALA A 11 7.12 -1.99 -3.28
N GLN A 12 8.45 -1.96 -3.20
CA GLN A 12 9.25 -0.73 -3.20
C GLN A 12 9.20 0.00 -4.53
N ALA A 13 9.20 -0.72 -5.65
CA ALA A 13 9.03 -0.14 -6.98
C ALA A 13 7.66 0.54 -7.11
N TYR A 14 6.60 -0.09 -6.58
CA TYR A 14 5.28 0.54 -6.50
C TYR A 14 5.29 1.79 -5.62
N ALA A 15 5.88 1.71 -4.42
CA ALA A 15 5.97 2.85 -3.51
C ALA A 15 6.72 4.05 -4.13
N THR A 16 7.78 3.78 -4.87
CA THR A 16 8.50 4.78 -5.67
C THR A 16 7.58 5.46 -6.69
N ARG A 17 6.84 4.68 -7.49
CA ARG A 17 5.92 5.22 -8.51
C ARG A 17 4.79 6.04 -7.90
N VAL A 18 4.26 5.62 -6.74
CA VAL A 18 3.26 6.38 -6.00
C VAL A 18 3.81 7.77 -5.63
N ARG A 19 5.05 7.85 -5.11
CA ARG A 19 5.69 9.12 -4.76
C ARG A 19 6.00 9.99 -5.97
N GLU A 20 6.42 9.38 -7.07
CA GLU A 20 6.63 10.10 -8.33
C GLU A 20 5.32 10.71 -8.87
N THR A 21 4.19 10.03 -8.66
CA THR A 21 2.89 10.46 -9.19
C THR A 21 2.15 11.43 -8.26
N LEU A 22 2.14 11.15 -6.96
CA LEU A 22 1.38 11.92 -5.95
C LEU A 22 2.24 12.94 -5.18
N GLY A 23 3.57 12.88 -5.29
CA GLY A 23 4.48 13.66 -4.47
C GLY A 23 4.49 13.14 -3.02
N GLU A 24 3.87 13.90 -2.11
CA GLU A 24 3.80 13.53 -0.69
C GLU A 24 2.96 12.26 -0.51
N ALA A 25 3.62 11.14 -0.23
CA ALA A 25 2.97 9.86 0.02
C ALA A 25 3.79 8.97 0.97
N ARG A 26 3.08 8.34 1.91
CA ARG A 26 3.60 7.23 2.74
C ARG A 26 2.98 5.93 2.25
N VAL A 27 3.77 4.87 2.17
CA VAL A 27 3.32 3.58 1.67
C VAL A 27 3.68 2.49 2.68
N TYR A 28 2.70 1.67 3.04
CA TYR A 28 2.87 0.59 4.01
C TYR A 28 2.58 -0.75 3.35
N LEU A 29 3.54 -1.66 3.45
CA LEU A 29 3.35 -3.07 3.12
C LEU A 29 2.77 -3.78 4.34
N TYR A 30 1.60 -4.40 4.16
CA TYR A 30 0.94 -5.18 5.20
C TYR A 30 0.64 -6.61 4.70
N GLY A 31 -0.10 -7.38 5.47
CA GLY A 31 -0.58 -8.69 5.03
C GLY A 31 0.47 -9.80 5.12
N SER A 32 0.40 -10.78 4.22
CA SER A 32 1.21 -12.00 4.25
C SER A 32 2.68 -11.74 3.89
N VAL A 33 2.94 -10.84 2.94
CA VAL A 33 4.29 -10.47 2.48
C VAL A 33 5.06 -9.73 3.58
N ALA A 34 4.40 -8.80 4.29
CA ALA A 34 5.00 -8.11 5.43
C ALA A 34 5.41 -9.07 6.56
N ARG A 35 4.58 -10.08 6.84
CA ARG A 35 4.79 -11.05 7.94
C ARG A 35 5.66 -12.25 7.55
N GLY A 36 6.05 -12.38 6.29
CA GLY A 36 6.80 -13.53 5.79
C GLY A 36 6.00 -14.83 5.66
N SER A 37 4.66 -14.78 5.78
CA SER A 37 3.76 -15.93 5.67
C SER A 37 3.13 -16.06 4.28
N PHE A 38 3.82 -15.59 3.24
CA PHE A 38 3.34 -15.52 1.86
C PHE A 38 3.63 -16.81 1.08
N ASN A 39 2.93 -16.99 -0.04
CA ASN A 39 3.28 -17.95 -1.09
C ASN A 39 3.69 -17.19 -2.38
N LEU A 40 4.26 -17.88 -3.37
CA LEU A 40 4.76 -17.24 -4.60
C LEU A 40 3.66 -16.60 -5.47
N GLU A 41 2.40 -16.91 -5.22
CA GLU A 41 1.23 -16.37 -5.92
C GLU A 41 0.53 -15.29 -5.09
N SER A 42 1.08 -14.91 -3.93
CA SER A 42 0.44 -13.95 -3.04
C SER A 42 0.40 -12.57 -3.66
N ASP A 43 -0.71 -11.89 -3.43
CA ASP A 43 -0.86 -10.47 -3.69
C ASP A 43 0.02 -9.66 -2.74
N ILE A 44 0.39 -8.46 -3.18
CA ILE A 44 1.17 -7.48 -2.41
C ILE A 44 0.20 -6.41 -1.92
N ASP A 45 -0.16 -6.55 -0.64
CA ASP A 45 -1.07 -5.66 0.08
C ASP A 45 -0.40 -4.34 0.49
N LEU A 46 -0.82 -3.22 -0.10
CA LEU A 46 -0.26 -1.90 0.18
C LEU A 46 -1.31 -0.90 0.67
N LEU A 47 -0.93 -0.08 1.65
CA LEU A 47 -1.70 1.11 2.03
C LEU A 47 -0.91 2.35 1.61
N VAL A 48 -1.51 3.18 0.77
CA VAL A 48 -1.01 4.49 0.37
C VAL A 48 -1.72 5.58 1.18
N VAL A 49 -0.94 6.43 1.85
CA VAL A 49 -1.44 7.61 2.54
C VAL A 49 -0.92 8.86 1.85
N SER A 50 -1.80 9.65 1.24
CA SER A 50 -1.42 10.87 0.51
C SER A 50 -2.56 11.90 0.46
N PRO A 51 -2.26 13.21 0.60
CA PRO A 51 -3.27 14.26 0.45
C PRO A 51 -3.75 14.44 -1.00
N HIS A 52 -3.04 13.89 -1.98
CA HIS A 52 -3.32 14.07 -3.41
C HIS A 52 -4.11 12.91 -4.05
N LEU A 53 -4.64 11.99 -3.24
CA LEU A 53 -5.50 10.91 -3.74
C LEU A 53 -6.82 11.47 -4.32
N PRO A 54 -7.37 10.83 -5.36
CA PRO A 54 -8.73 11.14 -5.82
C PRO A 54 -9.74 11.04 -4.68
N LYS A 55 -10.72 11.95 -4.68
CA LYS A 55 -11.75 12.02 -3.64
C LYS A 55 -12.82 10.95 -3.82
N ASP A 56 -13.17 10.64 -5.06
CA ASP A 56 -14.12 9.57 -5.35
C ASP A 56 -13.48 8.20 -5.05
N PRO A 57 -14.13 7.32 -4.27
CA PRO A 57 -13.56 6.02 -3.90
C PRO A 57 -13.25 5.10 -5.09
N LEU A 58 -14.09 5.12 -6.13
CA LEU A 58 -13.89 4.28 -7.32
C LEU A 58 -12.74 4.83 -8.16
N GLU A 59 -12.68 6.14 -8.39
CA GLU A 59 -11.54 6.77 -9.06
C GLU A 59 -10.23 6.54 -8.30
N ARG A 60 -10.27 6.62 -6.96
CA ARG A 60 -9.10 6.37 -6.11
C ARG A 60 -8.60 4.93 -6.27
N PHE A 61 -9.51 3.96 -6.24
CA PHE A 61 -9.17 2.55 -6.44
C PHE A 61 -8.59 2.31 -7.84
N LEU A 62 -9.27 2.79 -8.89
CA LEU A 62 -8.81 2.63 -10.28
C LEU A 62 -7.47 3.33 -10.52
N PHE A 63 -7.26 4.51 -9.94
CA PHE A 63 -6.00 5.23 -10.00
C PHE A 63 -4.85 4.41 -9.42
N LEU A 64 -5.02 3.88 -8.20
CA LEU A 64 -3.98 3.09 -7.52
C LEU A 64 -3.67 1.79 -8.27
N GLN A 65 -4.70 1.03 -8.67
CA GLN A 65 -4.51 -0.18 -9.47
C GLN A 65 -3.89 0.11 -10.85
N GLY A 66 -4.14 1.29 -11.40
CA GLY A 66 -3.53 1.75 -12.66
C GLY A 66 -2.02 2.03 -12.58
N LEU A 67 -1.45 2.26 -11.39
CA LEU A 67 -0.01 2.51 -11.23
C LEU A 67 0.83 1.23 -11.39
N ASN A 68 0.25 0.06 -11.15
CA ASN A 68 0.88 -1.22 -11.43
C ASN A 68 -0.16 -2.30 -11.74
N PRO A 69 -0.44 -2.56 -13.02
CA PRO A 69 -1.28 -3.69 -13.40
C PRO A 69 -0.51 -4.99 -13.10
N GLY A 70 -0.79 -5.59 -11.95
CA GLY A 70 -0.09 -6.76 -11.44
C GLY A 70 -0.76 -7.33 -10.21
N ARG A 71 0.02 -7.95 -9.33
CA ARG A 71 -0.45 -8.54 -8.07
C ARG A 71 -0.51 -7.55 -6.89
N VAL A 72 -0.33 -6.25 -7.17
CA VAL A 72 -0.40 -5.22 -6.12
C VAL A 72 -1.86 -4.88 -5.89
N GLU A 73 -2.27 -4.97 -4.62
CA GLU A 73 -3.59 -4.59 -4.16
C GLU A 73 -3.43 -3.39 -3.22
N ALA A 74 -3.64 -2.19 -3.76
CA ALA A 74 -3.39 -0.95 -3.03
C ALA A 74 -4.69 -0.30 -2.53
N LYS A 75 -4.71 0.06 -1.24
CA LYS A 75 -5.74 0.90 -0.63
C LYS A 75 -5.22 2.32 -0.43
N GLY A 76 -6.10 3.31 -0.52
CA GLY A 76 -5.74 4.72 -0.38
C GLY A 76 -6.49 5.41 0.74
N LEU A 77 -5.77 6.10 1.62
CA LEU A 77 -6.33 7.01 2.63
C LEU A 77 -5.70 8.40 2.53
N THR A 78 -6.47 9.44 2.79
CA THR A 78 -5.87 10.76 3.05
C THR A 78 -5.20 10.78 4.43
N PRO A 79 -4.29 11.73 4.72
CA PRO A 79 -3.69 11.86 6.05
C PRO A 79 -4.73 12.03 7.16
N GLU A 80 -5.83 12.73 6.87
CA GLU A 80 -6.95 12.90 7.82
C GLU A 80 -7.71 11.59 8.04
N GLU A 81 -8.07 10.88 6.96
CA GLU A 81 -8.74 9.58 7.05
C GLU A 81 -7.86 8.56 7.81
N PHE A 82 -6.55 8.55 7.56
CA PHE A 82 -5.59 7.71 8.25
C PHE A 82 -5.53 8.04 9.75
N ALA A 83 -5.40 9.32 10.12
CA ALA A 83 -5.37 9.75 11.51
C ALA A 83 -6.67 9.39 12.26
N GLN A 84 -7.83 9.59 11.61
CA GLN A 84 -9.12 9.22 12.17
C GLN A 84 -9.25 7.70 12.35
N ALA A 85 -8.81 6.91 11.38
CA ALA A 85 -8.86 5.45 11.44
C ALA A 85 -7.90 4.89 12.51
N MET A 86 -6.70 5.47 12.65
CA MET A 86 -5.77 5.18 13.75
C MET A 86 -6.38 5.48 15.11
N ALA A 87 -6.97 6.66 15.30
CA ALA A 87 -7.59 7.06 16.57
C ALA A 87 -8.76 6.15 16.98
N LYS A 88 -9.46 5.57 15.99
CA LYS A 88 -10.55 4.60 16.20
C LYS A 88 -10.07 3.16 16.38
N GLY A 89 -8.77 2.88 16.24
CA GLY A 89 -8.24 1.51 16.22
C GLY A 89 -8.70 0.68 15.01
N ALA A 90 -9.20 1.33 13.94
CA ALA A 90 -9.74 0.66 12.77
C ALA A 90 -8.66 0.08 11.83
N LEU A 91 -7.39 0.38 12.12
CA LEU A 91 -6.21 -0.06 11.36
C LEU A 91 -5.42 -1.15 12.09
N TRP A 92 -6.06 -1.97 12.92
CA TRP A 92 -5.41 -3.09 13.62
C TRP A 92 -4.67 -4.06 12.68
N TRP A 93 -5.11 -4.17 11.42
CA TRP A 93 -4.50 -5.00 10.39
C TRP A 93 -3.19 -4.41 9.81
N LEU A 94 -2.83 -3.16 10.14
CA LEU A 94 -1.52 -2.57 9.85
C LEU A 94 -0.48 -2.91 10.93
N GLU A 95 -0.84 -3.60 12.01
CA GLU A 95 0.13 -4.00 13.01
C GLU A 95 1.21 -4.89 12.38
N GLY A 96 2.48 -4.50 12.56
CA GLY A 96 3.62 -5.17 11.90
C GLY A 96 3.82 -4.82 10.43
N ALA A 97 3.12 -3.81 9.90
CA ALA A 97 3.37 -3.29 8.56
C ALA A 97 4.76 -2.65 8.45
N LEU A 98 5.34 -2.75 7.25
CA LEU A 98 6.61 -2.13 6.90
C LEU A 98 6.33 -0.82 6.14
N GLU A 99 6.86 0.29 6.62
CA GLU A 99 6.88 1.54 5.84
C GLU A 99 7.98 1.43 4.78
N LEU A 100 7.60 1.56 3.50
CA LEU A 100 8.48 1.49 2.33
C LEU A 100 8.93 2.88 1.87
#